data_AF-A0A913ZYP9-F1
#
_entry.id   AF-A0A913ZYP9-F1
#
_cell.length_a   1.000
_cell.length_b   1.000
_cell.length_c   1.000
_cell.angle_alpha   90.00
_cell.angle_beta   90.00
_cell.angle_gamma   90.00
#
_symmetry.space_group_name_H-M   'P 1'
#
loop_
_entity.id
_entity.type
_entity.pdbx_description
1 polymer ?
#
loop_
_entity_poly.entity_id
_entity_poly.type
_entity_poly.pdbx_seq_one_letter_code
_entity_poly.pdbx_strand_id
1 'polypeptide(L)'
;MQLASHHQLTRTFPTDTRRWCITMAHFDEKSGIVPCQTPWGQWYQTMEEVFIEVTVPEGTKGKMVTVTFAPKQLSCTVRGEVVFKGELHEAVISDECTWTLVDNKLVQIVLTKSRRSAENCWRSLLKDQYTADPFTYDQMEKKLTLQRFQHENPGFDFSGAEITGNYSGGGPSFDP
;
A
#
# COMPACT_ATOMS: atom_id res chain seq x y z
N MET A 1 19.60 47.10 -47.16
CA MET A 1 19.72 45.65 -47.40
C MET A 1 19.80 44.98 -46.04
N GLN A 2 18.98 43.93 -45.79
CA GLN A 2 19.26 42.65 -45.09
C GLN A 2 20.18 42.64 -43.83
N LEU A 3 20.05 41.80 -42.79
CA LEU A 3 19.12 40.74 -42.31
C LEU A 3 19.56 40.44 -40.84
N ALA A 4 18.80 39.87 -39.89
CA ALA A 4 17.44 39.31 -39.88
C ALA A 4 16.77 39.49 -38.49
N SER A 5 15.64 38.80 -38.30
CA SER A 5 14.74 38.79 -37.13
C SER A 5 15.23 38.06 -35.86
N HIS A 6 14.70 38.50 -34.72
CA HIS A 6 14.53 37.70 -33.49
C HIS A 6 14.04 36.27 -33.80
N HIS A 7 14.67 35.26 -33.18
CA HIS A 7 14.09 33.93 -33.05
C HIS A 7 13.26 33.84 -31.77
N GLN A 8 11.95 33.82 -31.92
CA GLN A 8 10.99 33.70 -30.83
C GLN A 8 10.58 32.23 -30.70
N LEU A 9 11.21 31.50 -29.78
CA LEU A 9 10.83 30.11 -29.48
C LEU A 9 9.55 30.10 -28.62
N THR A 10 8.40 30.03 -29.27
CA THR A 10 7.10 29.84 -28.64
C THR A 10 6.97 28.42 -28.08
N ARG A 11 7.42 28.22 -26.84
CA ARG A 11 7.03 27.04 -26.06
C ARG A 11 5.54 27.12 -25.74
N THR A 12 4.74 26.33 -26.45
CA THR A 12 3.36 26.04 -26.07
C THR A 12 3.37 25.26 -24.76
N PHE A 13 2.80 25.85 -23.71
CA PHE A 13 2.59 25.15 -22.45
C PHE A 13 1.41 24.18 -22.60
N PRO A 14 1.56 22.87 -22.34
CA PRO A 14 0.42 21.99 -22.21
C PRO A 14 -0.38 22.37 -20.96
N THR A 15 -1.64 22.71 -21.15
CA THR A 15 -2.60 22.94 -20.06
C THR A 15 -3.03 21.61 -19.45
N ASP A 16 -2.20 21.04 -18.58
CA ASP A 16 -2.60 19.95 -17.70
C ASP A 16 -2.47 20.37 -16.22
N THR A 17 -3.62 20.58 -15.59
CA THR A 17 -3.76 20.90 -14.16
C THR A 17 -4.10 19.65 -13.33
N ARG A 18 -3.48 18.50 -13.63
CA ARG A 18 -3.66 17.25 -12.87
C ARG A 18 -2.36 16.60 -12.39
N ARG A 19 -1.42 17.39 -11.84
CA ARG A 19 -0.42 16.86 -10.88
C ARG A 19 -0.71 17.29 -9.45
N TRP A 20 -1.62 16.52 -8.89
CA TRP A 20 -2.00 16.42 -7.48
C TRP A 20 -0.87 16.70 -6.49
N CYS A 21 -1.08 17.70 -5.65
CA CYS A 21 -0.29 17.93 -4.44
C CYS A 21 -0.65 16.85 -3.40
N ILE A 22 0.20 15.84 -3.25
CA ILE A 22 0.24 15.02 -2.03
C ILE A 22 1.63 15.23 -1.43
N THR A 23 1.69 15.98 -0.34
CA THR A 23 2.94 16.40 0.29
C THR A 23 3.42 15.35 1.29
N MET A 24 4.53 14.70 0.97
CA MET A 24 5.50 14.08 1.88
C MET A 24 4.97 13.22 3.05
N ALA A 25 4.92 11.91 2.81
CA ALA A 25 5.64 10.98 3.67
C ALA A 25 6.82 10.38 2.88
N HIS A 26 7.78 9.78 3.57
CA HIS A 26 9.10 9.40 3.03
C HIS A 26 9.05 8.18 2.10
N PHE A 27 10.14 7.96 1.34
CA PHE A 27 10.48 6.77 0.55
C PHE A 27 9.89 6.61 -0.87
N ASP A 28 10.71 6.06 -1.78
CA ASP A 28 10.35 5.72 -3.17
C ASP A 28 9.53 4.42 -3.23
N GLU A 29 8.35 4.40 -2.61
CA GLU A 29 7.56 3.17 -2.45
C GLU A 29 6.65 2.87 -3.66
N LYS A 30 6.53 3.80 -4.61
CA LYS A 30 5.69 3.63 -5.81
C LYS A 30 6.21 2.60 -6.83
N SER A 31 7.48 2.23 -6.72
CA SER A 31 8.13 1.21 -7.55
C SER A 31 8.02 -0.21 -6.97
N GLY A 32 7.62 -0.36 -5.70
CA GLY A 32 7.77 -1.61 -4.95
C GLY A 32 6.56 -2.11 -4.14
N ILE A 33 5.36 -1.55 -4.29
CA ILE A 33 4.16 -2.18 -3.68
C ILE A 33 3.72 -3.42 -4.48
N VAL A 34 3.31 -4.46 -3.76
CA VAL A 34 2.75 -5.71 -4.33
C VAL A 34 1.27 -5.77 -3.94
N PRO A 35 0.34 -5.24 -4.76
CA PRO A 35 -1.08 -5.23 -4.45
C PRO A 35 -1.76 -6.56 -4.81
N CYS A 36 -2.49 -7.12 -3.85
CA CYS A 36 -3.48 -8.16 -4.09
C CYS A 36 -4.80 -7.51 -4.53
N GLN A 37 -5.27 -7.86 -5.73
CA GLN A 37 -6.51 -7.34 -6.30
C GLN A 37 -7.74 -8.01 -5.67
N THR A 38 -8.83 -7.26 -5.51
CA THR A 38 -10.10 -7.74 -4.95
C THR A 38 -11.28 -7.14 -5.73
N PRO A 39 -12.51 -7.69 -5.62
CA PRO A 39 -13.66 -7.18 -6.36
C PRO A 39 -14.04 -5.72 -6.06
N TRP A 40 -13.59 -5.17 -4.93
CA TRP A 40 -13.89 -3.81 -4.46
C TRP A 40 -12.69 -2.87 -4.49
N GLY A 41 -11.53 -3.32 -4.97
CA GLY A 41 -10.29 -2.54 -4.99
C GLY A 41 -9.07 -3.43 -4.76
N GLN A 42 -8.17 -3.07 -3.85
CA GLN A 42 -6.94 -3.82 -3.59
C GLN A 42 -6.48 -3.70 -2.15
N TRP A 43 -5.57 -4.57 -1.74
CA TRP A 43 -4.83 -4.44 -0.48
C TRP A 43 -3.36 -4.82 -0.66
N TYR A 44 -2.50 -4.22 0.14
CA TYR A 44 -1.07 -4.50 0.21
C TYR A 44 -0.59 -4.33 1.65
N GLN A 45 0.67 -4.67 1.92
CA GLN A 45 1.21 -4.63 3.27
C GLN A 45 2.69 -4.27 3.30
N THR A 46 3.13 -3.80 4.45
CA THR A 46 4.54 -3.63 4.84
C THR A 46 4.82 -4.54 6.04
N MET A 47 6.00 -4.42 6.64
CA MET A 47 6.32 -5.09 7.91
C MET A 47 5.44 -4.63 9.07
N GLU A 48 5.02 -3.36 9.07
CA GLU A 48 4.30 -2.71 10.18
C GLU A 48 2.79 -2.59 9.93
N GLU A 49 2.36 -2.41 8.68
CA GLU A 49 1.00 -1.98 8.35
C GLU A 49 0.38 -2.84 7.22
N VAL A 50 -0.95 -2.81 7.14
CA VAL A 50 -1.75 -3.33 6.02
C VAL A 50 -2.58 -2.19 5.47
N PHE A 51 -2.44 -1.93 4.17
CA PHE A 51 -3.15 -0.89 3.43
C PHE A 51 -4.26 -1.54 2.61
N ILE A 52 -5.45 -0.95 2.66
CA ILE A 52 -6.63 -1.42 1.93
C ILE A 52 -7.21 -0.23 1.19
N GLU A 53 -7.37 -0.37 -0.12
CA GLU A 53 -7.86 0.67 -1.02
C GLU A 53 -9.18 0.19 -1.62
N VAL A 54 -10.28 0.80 -1.18
CA VAL A 54 -11.64 0.47 -1.63
C VAL A 54 -12.12 1.52 -2.61
N THR A 55 -12.37 1.12 -3.86
CA THR A 55 -12.96 2.02 -4.86
C THR A 55 -14.44 2.21 -4.54
N VAL A 56 -14.87 3.46 -4.37
CA VAL A 56 -16.27 3.80 -4.06
C VAL A 56 -16.88 4.68 -5.15
N PRO A 57 -18.19 4.60 -5.41
CA PRO A 57 -18.81 5.40 -6.47
C PRO A 57 -18.67 6.90 -6.21
N GLU A 58 -18.57 7.70 -7.27
CA GLU A 58 -18.39 9.15 -7.16
C GLU A 58 -19.49 9.81 -6.33
N GLY A 59 -19.12 10.85 -5.57
CA GLY A 59 -20.03 11.54 -4.66
C GLY A 59 -20.32 10.79 -3.35
N THR A 60 -19.62 9.68 -3.07
CA THR A 60 -19.65 9.05 -1.74
C THR A 60 -19.07 10.02 -0.72
N LYS A 61 -19.82 10.35 0.33
CA LYS A 61 -19.36 11.25 1.41
C LYS A 61 -18.89 10.42 2.60
N GLY A 62 -18.00 10.95 3.44
CA GLY A 62 -17.52 10.25 4.64
C GLY A 62 -18.64 9.75 5.55
N LYS A 63 -19.77 10.47 5.65
CA LYS A 63 -20.98 10.06 6.39
C LYS A 63 -21.67 8.79 5.86
N MET A 64 -21.36 8.37 4.64
CA MET A 64 -21.88 7.15 4.01
C MET A 64 -20.91 5.98 4.17
N VAL A 65 -19.70 6.22 4.68
CA VAL A 65 -18.68 5.21 4.91
C VAL A 65 -18.67 4.88 6.40
N THR A 66 -18.68 3.60 6.73
CA THR A 66 -18.55 3.12 8.11
C THR A 66 -17.55 1.99 8.10
N VAL A 67 -16.35 2.29 8.62
CA VAL A 67 -15.31 1.31 8.89
C VAL A 67 -15.29 1.05 10.38
N THR A 68 -15.25 -0.22 10.79
CA THR A 68 -15.14 -0.62 12.19
C THR A 68 -13.92 -1.50 12.37
N PHE A 69 -13.04 -1.07 13.27
CA PHE A 69 -11.83 -1.77 13.67
C PHE A 69 -12.07 -2.52 14.98
N ALA A 70 -11.57 -3.74 15.06
CA ALA A 70 -11.38 -4.47 16.30
C ALA A 70 -10.11 -5.31 16.17
N PRO A 71 -9.47 -5.74 17.28
CA PRO A 71 -8.16 -6.37 17.24
C PRO A 71 -8.03 -7.58 16.32
N LYS A 72 -9.14 -8.31 16.05
CA LYS A 72 -9.18 -9.41 15.08
C LYS A 72 -10.35 -9.31 14.09
N GLN A 73 -11.04 -8.18 13.98
CA GLN A 73 -12.19 -8.06 13.07
C GLN A 73 -12.18 -6.72 12.35
N LEU A 74 -12.64 -6.75 11.10
CA LEU A 74 -12.77 -5.59 10.26
C LEU A 74 -14.08 -5.64 9.50
N SER A 75 -14.77 -4.51 9.42
CA SER A 75 -15.87 -4.32 8.47
C SER A 75 -15.78 -2.96 7.80
N CYS A 76 -16.07 -2.94 6.50
CA CYS A 76 -16.26 -1.72 5.71
C CYS A 76 -17.66 -1.75 5.08
N THR A 77 -18.45 -0.72 5.36
CA THR A 77 -19.79 -0.52 4.81
C THR A 77 -19.82 0.82 4.09
N VAL A 78 -20.33 0.85 2.86
CA VAL A 78 -20.40 2.05 2.02
C VAL A 78 -21.82 2.21 1.51
N ARG A 79 -22.43 3.37 1.74
CA ARG A 79 -23.83 3.70 1.39
C ARG A 79 -24.88 2.74 1.98
N GLY A 80 -24.52 1.99 3.03
CA GLY A 80 -25.36 0.97 3.65
C GLY A 80 -25.10 -0.46 3.15
N GLU A 81 -24.29 -0.64 2.11
CA GLU A 81 -23.89 -1.95 1.59
C GLU A 81 -22.57 -2.40 2.22
N VAL A 82 -22.51 -3.65 2.69
CA VAL A 82 -21.29 -4.21 3.28
C VAL A 82 -20.33 -4.60 2.16
N VAL A 83 -19.23 -3.88 2.04
CA VAL A 83 -18.17 -4.14 1.04
C VAL A 83 -17.38 -5.39 1.43
N PHE A 84 -17.00 -5.46 2.70
CA PHE A 84 -16.42 -6.65 3.33
C PHE A 84 -16.66 -6.62 4.84
N LYS A 85 -16.72 -7.81 5.44
CA LYS A 85 -16.80 -8.01 6.90
C LYS A 85 -16.25 -9.38 7.26
N GLY A 86 -15.34 -9.45 8.22
CA GLY A 86 -14.83 -10.74 8.70
C GLY A 86 -13.78 -10.64 9.80
N GLU A 87 -13.25 -11.81 10.16
CA GLU A 87 -12.08 -11.95 11.03
C GLU A 87 -10.81 -11.64 10.22
N LEU A 88 -9.90 -10.85 10.78
CA LEU A 88 -8.59 -10.53 10.20
C LEU A 88 -7.66 -11.74 10.26
N HIS A 89 -6.63 -11.76 9.41
CA HIS A 89 -5.65 -12.85 9.41
C HIS A 89 -4.82 -12.91 10.71
N GLU A 90 -4.36 -11.75 11.19
CA GLU A 90 -3.61 -11.61 12.45
C GLU A 90 -4.17 -10.42 13.26
N ALA A 91 -3.61 -10.17 14.45
CA ALA A 91 -4.08 -9.12 15.32
C ALA A 91 -3.58 -7.73 14.88
N VAL A 92 -4.45 -6.73 15.00
CA VAL A 92 -4.13 -5.33 14.72
C VAL A 92 -4.31 -4.47 15.98
N ILE A 93 -3.55 -3.38 16.06
CA ILE A 93 -3.69 -2.37 17.10
C ILE A 93 -4.84 -1.47 16.67
N SER A 94 -6.07 -1.82 17.07
CA SER A 94 -7.30 -1.15 16.58
C SER A 94 -7.38 0.34 16.88
N ASP A 95 -6.61 0.82 17.87
CA ASP A 95 -6.50 2.24 18.25
C ASP A 95 -5.60 3.03 17.28
N GLU A 96 -4.59 2.39 16.69
CA GLU A 96 -3.72 2.96 15.66
C GLU A 96 -4.30 2.81 14.23
N CYS A 97 -5.37 2.01 14.06
CA CYS A 97 -6.02 1.81 12.76
C CYS A 97 -6.81 3.05 12.33
N THR A 98 -6.63 3.47 11.08
CA THR A 98 -7.27 4.68 10.53
C THR A 98 -7.93 4.42 9.18
N TRP A 99 -8.86 5.28 8.78
CA TRP A 99 -9.38 5.31 7.41
C TRP A 99 -9.58 6.75 6.94
N THR A 100 -9.37 6.97 5.65
CA THR A 100 -9.52 8.26 4.98
C THR A 100 -10.30 8.06 3.68
N LEU A 101 -11.24 8.97 3.41
CA LEU A 101 -11.91 9.06 2.12
C LEU A 101 -11.17 10.06 1.23
N VAL A 102 -10.46 9.56 0.23
CA VAL A 102 -9.72 10.33 -0.77
C VAL A 102 -10.67 10.65 -1.93
N ASP A 103 -10.76 11.94 -2.27
CA ASP A 103 -11.49 12.52 -3.41
C ASP A 103 -12.97 12.14 -3.59
N ASN A 104 -13.61 11.58 -2.54
CA ASN A 104 -14.95 11.00 -2.61
C ASN A 104 -15.07 9.80 -3.58
N LYS A 105 -13.94 9.11 -3.85
CA LYS A 105 -13.82 7.98 -4.80
C LYS A 105 -13.02 6.78 -4.28
N LEU A 106 -12.17 6.98 -3.27
CA LEU A 106 -11.33 5.92 -2.72
C LEU A 106 -11.39 5.98 -1.19
N VAL A 107 -11.74 4.87 -0.54
CA VAL A 107 -11.58 4.73 0.92
C VAL A 107 -10.27 3.98 1.16
N GLN A 108 -9.28 4.69 1.66
CA GLN A 108 -8.00 4.15 2.07
C GLN A 108 -8.05 3.83 3.56
N ILE A 109 -7.82 2.57 3.92
CA ILE A 109 -7.81 2.08 5.29
C ILE A 109 -6.37 1.62 5.60
N VAL A 110 -5.86 2.00 6.76
CA VAL A 110 -4.54 1.62 7.25
C VAL A 110 -4.73 0.87 8.57
N LEU A 111 -4.25 -0.38 8.61
CA LEU A 111 -4.27 -1.22 9.81
C LEU A 111 -2.85 -1.40 10.33
N THR A 112 -2.62 -1.06 11.59
CA THR A 112 -1.32 -1.29 12.22
C THR A 112 -1.25 -2.70 12.79
N LYS A 113 -0.28 -3.51 12.34
CA LYS A 113 -0.11 -4.90 12.81
C LYS A 113 0.34 -4.90 14.27
N SER A 114 -0.24 -5.79 15.08
CA SER A 114 0.23 -6.00 16.46
C SER A 114 1.60 -6.67 16.53
N ARG A 115 1.99 -7.41 15.48
CA ARG A 115 3.31 -8.01 15.31
C ARG A 115 3.97 -7.42 14.07
N ARG A 116 4.88 -6.47 14.29
CA ARG A 116 5.59 -5.72 13.25
C ARG A 116 6.89 -6.46 12.89
N SER A 117 6.80 -7.40 11.93
CA SER A 117 7.90 -8.33 11.61
C SER A 117 7.77 -8.83 10.17
N ALA A 118 8.89 -9.08 9.48
CA ALA A 118 8.88 -9.60 8.11
C ALA A 118 8.24 -11.01 8.02
N GLU A 119 8.43 -11.83 9.05
CA GLU A 119 7.76 -13.13 9.23
C GLU A 119 6.22 -13.02 9.29
N ASN A 120 5.68 -11.88 9.72
CA ASN A 120 4.24 -11.64 9.79
C ASN A 120 3.68 -11.12 8.45
N CYS A 121 4.02 -11.81 7.36
CA CYS A 121 3.47 -11.58 6.05
C CYS A 121 2.06 -12.20 5.98
N TRP A 122 1.03 -11.37 5.89
CA TRP A 122 -0.35 -11.83 5.83
C TRP A 122 -0.60 -12.48 4.46
N ARG A 123 -0.95 -13.77 4.44
CA ARG A 123 -1.32 -14.46 3.19
C ARG A 123 -2.71 -14.07 2.67
N SER A 124 -3.52 -13.43 3.51
CA SER A 124 -4.88 -13.00 3.20
C SER A 124 -5.26 -11.80 4.05
N LEU A 125 -6.15 -10.93 3.56
CA LEU A 125 -6.62 -9.80 4.35
C LEU A 125 -7.55 -10.24 5.49
N LEU A 126 -8.48 -11.14 5.15
CA LEU A 126 -9.41 -11.76 6.09
C LEU A 126 -9.13 -13.26 6.18
N LYS A 127 -9.66 -13.91 7.21
CA LYS A 127 -9.61 -15.36 7.35
C LYS A 127 -10.39 -16.03 6.22
N ASP A 128 -9.68 -16.85 5.44
CA ASP A 128 -10.17 -17.58 4.26
C ASP A 128 -10.82 -16.71 3.17
N GLN A 129 -10.50 -15.40 3.14
CA GLN A 129 -11.03 -14.43 2.17
C GLN A 129 -9.96 -13.41 1.75
N TYR A 130 -9.98 -13.02 0.48
CA TYR A 130 -8.99 -12.12 -0.14
C TYR A 130 -7.55 -12.63 0.07
N THR A 131 -7.35 -13.92 -0.17
CA THR A 131 -6.04 -14.59 -0.20
C THR A 131 -5.22 -14.08 -1.37
N ALA A 132 -3.95 -13.73 -1.12
CA ALA A 132 -3.00 -13.48 -2.19
C ALA A 132 -2.65 -14.79 -2.92
N ASP A 133 -2.58 -14.76 -4.24
CA ASP A 133 -2.07 -15.88 -5.04
C ASP A 133 -0.64 -16.25 -4.62
N PRO A 134 -0.20 -17.52 -4.80
CA PRO A 134 1.14 -17.94 -4.38
C PRO A 134 2.27 -17.06 -4.93
N PHE A 135 2.15 -16.59 -6.17
CA PHE A 135 3.10 -15.65 -6.79
C PHE A 135 3.05 -14.26 -6.13
N THR A 136 1.86 -13.72 -5.89
CA THR A 136 1.67 -12.42 -5.22
C THR A 136 2.19 -12.47 -3.78
N TYR A 137 1.95 -13.57 -3.06
CA TYR A 137 2.45 -13.79 -1.71
C TYR A 137 3.99 -13.89 -1.68
N ASP A 138 4.59 -14.65 -2.59
CA ASP A 138 6.04 -14.76 -2.78
C ASP A 138 6.69 -13.38 -2.99
N GLN A 139 6.09 -12.52 -3.82
CA GLN A 139 6.56 -11.15 -4.04
C GLN A 139 6.37 -10.26 -2.80
N MET A 140 5.27 -10.40 -2.05
CA MET A 140 5.08 -9.70 -0.76
C MET A 140 6.15 -10.12 0.27
N GLU A 141 6.42 -11.41 0.42
CA GLU A 141 7.39 -11.95 1.38
C GLU A 141 8.82 -11.52 1.04
N LYS A 142 9.20 -11.53 -0.25
CA LYS A 142 10.46 -10.94 -0.75
C LYS A 142 10.57 -9.46 -0.39
N LYS A 143 9.50 -8.68 -0.59
CA LYS A 143 9.50 -7.25 -0.27
C LYS A 143 9.68 -7.00 1.23
N LEU A 144 8.93 -7.72 2.09
CA LEU A 144 9.05 -7.57 3.54
C LEU A 144 10.45 -7.97 4.04
N THR A 145 11.04 -9.02 3.47
CA THR A 145 12.42 -9.44 3.76
C THR A 145 13.43 -8.38 3.30
N LEU A 146 13.25 -7.78 2.12
CA LEU A 146 14.11 -6.69 1.64
C LEU A 146 14.01 -5.42 2.51
N GLN A 147 12.80 -5.02 2.91
CA GLN A 147 12.59 -3.88 3.82
C GLN A 147 13.31 -4.10 5.16
N ARG A 148 13.23 -5.32 5.71
CA ARG A 148 13.95 -5.70 6.93
C ARG A 148 15.46 -5.55 6.74
N PHE A 149 16.00 -6.15 5.68
CA PHE A 149 17.44 -6.18 5.42
C PHE A 149 18.03 -4.78 5.18
N GLN A 150 17.29 -3.88 4.52
CA GLN A 150 17.65 -2.47 4.35
C GLN A 150 17.65 -1.72 5.70
N HIS A 151 16.69 -2.00 6.58
CA HIS A 151 16.62 -1.41 7.92
C HIS A 151 17.77 -1.90 8.84
N GLU A 152 18.13 -3.18 8.75
CA GLU A 152 19.24 -3.79 9.51
C GLU A 152 20.63 -3.35 9.00
N ASN A 153 20.74 -2.85 7.76
CA ASN A 153 22.01 -2.45 7.14
C ASN A 153 22.01 -0.99 6.61
N PRO A 154 21.86 0.03 7.48
CA PRO A 154 21.78 1.45 7.09
C PRO A 154 23.16 2.00 6.68
N GLY A 155 23.58 1.70 5.46
CA GLY A 155 24.87 2.13 4.90
C GLY A 155 25.35 1.33 3.68
N PHE A 156 24.61 0.30 3.27
CA PHE A 156 24.94 -0.54 2.13
C PHE A 156 23.92 -0.32 1.00
N ASP A 157 24.39 -0.05 -0.22
CA ASP A 157 23.53 0.23 -1.37
C ASP A 157 23.06 -1.07 -2.03
N PHE A 158 21.80 -1.44 -1.77
CA PHE A 158 21.15 -2.62 -2.35
C PHE A 158 20.25 -2.30 -3.55
N SER A 159 20.32 -1.09 -4.12
CA SER A 159 19.46 -0.67 -5.23
C SER A 159 19.60 -1.51 -6.51
N GLY A 160 20.71 -2.26 -6.65
CA GLY A 160 20.96 -3.21 -7.73
C GLY A 160 21.02 -4.69 -7.31
N ALA A 161 20.59 -5.06 -6.10
CA ALA A 161 20.68 -6.42 -5.60
C ALA A 161 19.42 -7.26 -5.92
N GLU A 162 19.59 -8.38 -6.64
CA GLU A 162 18.53 -9.36 -6.86
C GLU A 162 18.54 -10.42 -5.75
N ILE A 163 17.44 -10.54 -4.99
CA ILE A 163 17.31 -11.57 -3.95
C ILE A 163 17.19 -12.95 -4.60
N THR A 164 18.30 -13.70 -4.57
CA THR A 164 18.39 -15.09 -4.99
C THR A 164 18.73 -15.96 -3.76
N GLY A 165 17.78 -16.79 -3.30
CA GLY A 165 17.95 -17.59 -2.08
C GLY A 165 16.64 -18.03 -1.44
N ASN A 166 16.72 -18.54 -0.20
CA ASN A 166 15.56 -18.96 0.59
C ASN A 166 15.08 -17.80 1.50
N TYR A 167 14.09 -17.04 1.04
CA TYR A 167 13.47 -15.90 1.74
C TYR A 167 12.25 -16.29 2.59
N SER A 168 11.80 -17.55 2.49
CA SER A 168 10.64 -18.07 3.21
C SER A 168 10.76 -17.89 4.71
N GLY A 169 9.78 -17.21 5.33
CA GLY A 169 9.83 -16.90 6.75
C GLY A 169 10.80 -15.78 7.13
N GLY A 170 10.98 -14.75 6.29
CA GLY A 170 11.71 -13.53 6.65
C GLY A 170 13.22 -13.55 6.42
N GLY A 171 13.72 -14.51 5.62
CA GLY A 171 15.11 -14.61 5.17
C GLY A 171 16.09 -15.24 6.17
N PRO A 172 17.35 -15.46 5.75
CA PRO A 172 18.40 -15.97 6.63
C PRO A 172 18.77 -14.93 7.70
N SER A 173 18.71 -15.33 8.97
CA SER A 173 19.33 -14.57 10.06
C SER A 173 20.83 -14.53 9.86
N PHE A 174 21.40 -13.33 9.75
CA PHE A 174 22.83 -13.12 9.89
C PHE A 174 23.13 -12.86 11.38
N ASP A 175 23.23 -13.94 12.15
CA ASP A 175 23.79 -13.90 13.50
C ASP A 175 25.27 -13.48 13.42
N PRO A 176 25.73 -12.49 14.21
CA PRO A 176 27.10 -11.98 14.21
C PRO A 176 28.12 -12.88 14.95
#